data_AF-A0A523UEY3-F1
#
_entry.id   AF-A0A523UEY3-F1
#
_cell.length_a   1.000
_cell.length_b   1.000
_cell.length_c   1.000
_cell.angle_alpha   90.00
_cell.angle_beta   90.00
_cell.angle_gamma   90.00
#
_symmetry.space_group_name_H-M   'P 1'
#
loop_
_entity.id
_entity.type
_entity.pdbx_description
1 polymer ?
#
loop_
_entity_poly.entity_id
_entity_poly.type
_entity_poly.pdbx_seq_one_letter_code
_entity_poly.pdbx_strand_id
1 'polypeptide(L)'
;MTILSDDRMIIRKKNARFWIYGTPWHGDARVYSPETAHLEKIFFLKHARKIMLKKLSPVEATSRLIVCSFPTFWDKKGMEFTLRFCAELVKKIPCYELGFVPDESILDFVGGKI
;
A
#
# COMPACT_ATOMS: atom_id res chain seq x y z
N MET A 1 -5.51 17.50 -1.75
CA MET A 1 -5.16 16.07 -1.71
C MET A 1 -4.38 15.77 -2.98
N THR A 2 -3.20 15.17 -2.87
CA THR A 2 -2.39 14.76 -4.03
C THR A 2 -2.50 13.25 -4.20
N ILE A 3 -2.74 12.79 -5.43
CA ILE A 3 -2.72 11.37 -5.80
C ILE A 3 -1.42 11.12 -6.55
N LEU A 4 -0.61 10.18 -6.05
CA LEU A 4 0.70 9.89 -6.62
C LEU A 4 0.62 9.03 -7.89
N SER A 5 -0.24 8.02 -7.88
CA SER A 5 -0.51 7.09 -8.98
C SER A 5 -1.74 6.26 -8.59
N ASP A 6 -2.51 5.80 -9.57
CA ASP A 6 -3.70 4.96 -9.40
C ASP A 6 -3.46 3.47 -9.69
N ASP A 7 -2.33 3.12 -10.32
CA ASP A 7 -1.95 1.73 -10.63
C ASP A 7 -0.67 1.34 -9.89
N ARG A 8 0.49 1.58 -10.52
CA ARG A 8 1.77 1.13 -9.98
C ARG A 8 2.43 2.21 -9.15
N MET A 9 2.89 1.81 -7.97
CA MET A 9 3.62 2.65 -7.03
C MET A 9 4.93 1.99 -6.64
N ILE A 10 5.91 2.81 -6.24
CA ILE A 10 7.21 2.32 -5.77
C ILE A 10 7.33 2.65 -4.29
N ILE A 11 7.71 1.66 -3.48
CA ILE A 11 8.08 1.87 -2.08
C ILE A 11 9.59 1.68 -1.93
N ARG A 12 10.27 2.65 -1.32
CA ARG A 12 11.72 2.57 -1.04
C ARG A 12 12.00 2.80 0.43
N LYS A 13 12.99 2.09 0.95
CA LYS A 13 13.56 2.36 2.28
C LYS A 13 14.78 3.28 2.12
N LYS A 14 14.77 4.46 2.74
CA LYS A 14 15.89 5.41 2.80
C LYS A 14 16.03 5.96 4.22
N ASN A 15 17.23 5.95 4.79
CA ASN A 15 17.51 6.44 6.15
C ASN A 15 16.53 5.88 7.19
N ALA A 16 16.32 4.56 7.15
CA ALA A 16 15.40 3.81 8.01
C ALA A 16 13.89 4.16 7.91
N ARG A 17 13.51 5.08 7.01
CA ARG A 17 12.11 5.45 6.69
C ARG A 17 11.65 4.85 5.37
N PHE A 18 10.34 4.66 5.24
CA PHE A 18 9.72 4.22 4.00
C PHE A 18 9.11 5.42 3.26
N TRP A 19 9.40 5.48 1.97
CA TRP A 19 8.93 6.50 1.04
C TRP A 19 8.12 5.84 -0.05
N ILE A 20 7.07 6.51 -0.48
CA ILE A 20 6.21 6.08 -1.58
C ILE A 20 6.29 7.10 -2.72
N TYR A 21 6.32 6.58 -3.95
CA TYR A 21 6.47 7.34 -5.17
C TYR A 21 5.41 6.89 -6.18
N GLY A 22 4.88 7.86 -6.92
CA GLY A 22 4.14 7.59 -8.14
C GLY A 22 5.05 7.02 -9.23
N THR A 23 4.44 6.52 -10.29
CA THR A 23 5.17 6.12 -11.50
C THR A 23 4.58 6.85 -12.71
N PRO A 24 5.35 7.06 -13.79
CA PRO A 24 4.84 7.74 -14.98
C PRO A 24 3.85 6.89 -15.80
N TRP A 25 3.58 5.64 -15.36
CA TRP A 25 2.61 4.76 -15.97
C TRP A 25 1.28 4.93 -15.25
N HIS A 26 0.41 5.76 -15.80
CA HIS A 26 -0.92 5.98 -15.24
C HIS A 26 -1.84 4.79 -15.54
N GLY A 27 -2.73 4.49 -14.59
CA GLY A 27 -3.85 3.57 -14.81
C GLY A 27 -5.02 4.24 -15.52
N ASP A 28 -6.23 3.77 -15.22
CA ASP A 28 -7.47 4.22 -15.83
C ASP A 28 -7.84 5.66 -15.47
N ALA A 29 -7.44 6.13 -14.27
CA ALA A 29 -7.72 7.48 -13.82
C ALA A 29 -6.80 8.53 -14.47
N ARG A 30 -5.77 8.11 -15.22
CA ARG A 30 -4.78 8.97 -15.88
C ARG A 30 -4.06 9.94 -14.93
N VAL A 31 -3.90 9.53 -13.67
CA VAL A 31 -3.31 10.38 -12.63
C VAL A 31 -1.91 9.91 -12.30
N TYR A 32 -0.94 10.81 -12.38
CA TYR A 32 0.41 10.60 -11.90
C TYR A 32 0.97 11.91 -11.33
N SER A 33 1.78 11.81 -10.27
CA SER A 33 2.48 12.96 -9.71
C SER A 33 3.95 12.61 -9.47
N PRO A 34 4.89 13.53 -9.77
CA PRO A 34 6.31 13.36 -9.43
C PRO A 34 6.60 13.56 -7.94
N GLU A 35 5.59 13.95 -7.15
CA GLU A 35 5.73 14.11 -5.71
C GLU A 35 6.01 12.77 -5.01
N THR A 36 6.47 12.87 -3.77
CA THR A 36 6.84 11.72 -2.95
C THR A 36 6.33 11.97 -1.54
N ALA A 37 5.93 10.91 -0.84
CA ALA A 37 5.46 11.02 0.54
C ALA A 37 6.10 9.97 1.44
N HIS A 38 6.04 10.23 2.75
CA HIS A 38 6.28 9.20 3.74
C HIS A 38 5.10 8.23 3.75
N LEU A 39 5.39 6.93 3.80
CA LEU A 39 4.34 5.93 3.93
C LEU A 39 3.96 5.77 5.40
N GLU A 40 2.72 6.06 5.76
CA GLU A 40 2.24 5.99 7.14
C GLU A 40 1.37 4.76 7.42
N LYS A 41 0.52 4.36 6.46
CA LYS A 41 -0.44 3.25 6.59
C LYS A 41 -0.67 2.59 5.24
N ILE A 42 -1.02 1.31 5.25
CA ILE A 42 -1.42 0.56 4.05
C ILE A 42 -2.81 -0.03 4.29
N PHE A 43 -3.71 0.17 3.33
CA PHE A 43 -5.06 -0.38 3.36
C PHE A 43 -5.24 -1.38 2.20
N PHE A 44 -5.62 -2.61 2.53
CA PHE A 44 -6.06 -3.61 1.57
C PHE A 44 -7.58 -3.52 1.45
N LEU A 45 -8.04 -3.09 0.28
CA LEU A 45 -9.46 -2.84 0.05
C LEU A 45 -10.24 -4.15 -0.08
N LYS A 46 -11.46 -4.14 0.46
CA LYS A 46 -12.43 -5.23 0.35
C LYS A 46 -13.84 -4.66 0.29
N HIS A 47 -14.67 -5.15 -0.61
CA HIS A 47 -16.09 -4.77 -0.60
C HIS A 47 -16.78 -5.26 0.67
N ALA A 48 -17.54 -4.36 1.30
CA ALA A 48 -18.32 -4.67 2.49
C ALA A 48 -19.64 -3.89 2.50
N ARG A 49 -20.59 -4.29 3.36
CA ARG A 49 -21.87 -3.59 3.52
C ARG A 49 -21.79 -2.39 4.48
N LYS A 50 -20.64 -2.21 5.14
CA LYS A 50 -20.35 -1.12 6.07
C LYS A 50 -18.85 -0.89 6.12
N ILE A 51 -18.43 0.30 6.53
CA ILE A 51 -17.01 0.59 6.79
C ILE A 51 -16.51 -0.35 7.89
N MET A 52 -15.41 -1.05 7.63
CA MET A 52 -14.75 -1.93 8.59
C MET A 52 -13.24 -1.75 8.50
N LEU A 53 -12.59 -1.61 9.65
CA LEU A 53 -11.14 -1.53 9.71
C LEU A 53 -10.61 -2.66 10.59
N LYS A 54 -9.90 -3.61 9.97
CA LYS A 54 -9.24 -4.70 10.68
C LYS A 54 -7.74 -4.55 10.54
N LYS A 55 -7.03 -4.40 11.67
CA LYS A 55 -5.57 -4.46 11.67
C LYS A 55 -5.11 -5.86 11.28
N LEU A 56 -4.20 -5.94 10.32
CA LEU A 56 -3.63 -7.21 9.87
C LEU A 56 -2.42 -7.59 10.73
N SER A 57 -2.26 -8.89 10.95
CA SER A 57 -1.00 -9.41 11.48
C SER A 57 0.14 -9.19 10.47
N PRO A 58 1.41 -9.14 10.92
CA PRO A 58 2.55 -9.03 10.00
C PRO A 58 2.58 -10.13 8.93
N VAL A 59 2.15 -11.35 9.27
CA VAL A 59 2.10 -12.47 8.33
C VAL A 59 1.03 -12.26 7.26
N GLU A 60 -0.20 -11.89 7.66
CA GLU A 60 -1.28 -11.57 6.71
C GLU A 60 -0.89 -10.41 5.80
N ALA A 61 -0.33 -9.33 6.36
CA ALA A 61 0.07 -8.15 5.60
C ALA A 61 1.20 -8.46 4.61
N THR A 62 2.22 -9.23 5.03
CA THR A 62 3.33 -9.62 4.16
C THR A 62 2.83 -10.44 2.97
N SER A 63 1.98 -11.43 3.23
CA SER A 63 1.38 -12.27 2.19
C SER A 63 0.63 -11.43 1.15
N ARG A 64 -0.23 -10.51 1.60
CA ARG A 64 -0.99 -9.64 0.68
C ARG A 64 -0.08 -8.68 -0.09
N LEU A 65 0.95 -8.12 0.55
CA LEU A 65 1.92 -7.27 -0.16
C LEU A 65 2.62 -8.01 -1.29
N ILE A 66 3.04 -9.25 -1.07
CA ILE A 66 3.72 -10.06 -2.10
C ILE A 66 2.79 -10.26 -3.30
N VAL A 67 1.50 -10.56 -3.06
CA VAL A 67 0.49 -10.70 -4.13
C VAL A 67 0.27 -9.39 -4.90
N CYS A 68 0.35 -8.24 -4.21
CA CYS A 68 0.25 -6.91 -4.81
C CYS A 68 1.58 -6.37 -5.37
N SER A 69 2.64 -7.18 -5.41
CA SER A 69 3.97 -6.77 -5.85
C SER A 69 4.38 -7.52 -7.12
N PHE A 70 5.50 -7.11 -7.72
CA PHE A 70 6.14 -7.81 -8.83
C PHE A 70 7.45 -8.50 -8.34
N PRO A 71 7.36 -9.57 -7.52
CA PRO A 71 8.55 -10.30 -7.08
C PRO A 71 9.21 -11.03 -8.25
N THR A 72 10.53 -11.12 -8.22
CA THR A 72 11.32 -11.90 -9.19
C THR A 72 11.34 -13.37 -8.79
N PHE A 73 10.26 -14.11 -9.02
CA PHE A 73 10.10 -15.51 -8.60
C PHE A 73 11.12 -16.47 -9.24
N TRP A 74 11.69 -16.11 -10.38
CA TRP A 74 12.75 -16.86 -11.07
C TRP A 74 14.15 -16.64 -10.48
N ASP A 75 14.34 -15.60 -9.67
CA ASP A 75 15.63 -15.27 -9.05
C ASP A 75 15.55 -15.41 -7.53
N LYS A 76 16.28 -16.40 -7.00
CA LYS A 76 16.28 -16.70 -5.56
C LYS A 76 16.66 -15.48 -4.73
N LYS A 77 17.69 -14.71 -5.14
CA LYS A 77 18.19 -13.56 -4.37
C LYS A 77 17.19 -12.41 -4.36
N GLY A 78 16.56 -12.12 -5.50
CA GLY A 78 15.55 -11.08 -5.64
C GLY A 78 14.25 -11.42 -4.92
N MET A 79 13.83 -12.70 -4.93
CA MET A 79 12.69 -13.16 -4.13
C MET A 79 12.98 -13.04 -2.63
N GLU A 80 14.16 -13.47 -2.18
CA GLU A 80 14.59 -13.32 -0.77
C GLU A 80 14.64 -11.84 -0.35
N PHE A 81 15.15 -10.96 -1.21
CA PHE A 81 15.12 -9.52 -0.99
C PHE A 81 13.68 -9.00 -0.82
N THR A 82 12.77 -9.40 -1.71
CA THR A 82 11.37 -8.96 -1.69
C THR A 82 10.67 -9.39 -0.41
N LEU A 83 10.82 -10.66 -0.02
CA LEU A 83 10.28 -11.20 1.23
C LEU A 83 10.79 -10.43 2.45
N ARG A 84 12.11 -10.19 2.53
CA ARG A 84 12.72 -9.44 3.63
C ARG A 84 12.23 -8.00 3.65
N PHE A 85 12.13 -7.35 2.49
CA PHE A 85 11.66 -5.97 2.39
C PHE A 85 10.20 -5.85 2.85
N CYS A 86 9.31 -6.71 2.38
CA CYS A 86 7.90 -6.72 2.82
C CYS A 86 7.79 -6.98 4.33
N ALA A 87 8.55 -7.95 4.86
CA ALA A 87 8.55 -8.26 6.29
C ALA A 87 9.05 -7.08 7.16
N GLU A 88 10.05 -6.34 6.71
CA GLU A 88 10.51 -5.12 7.38
C GLU A 88 9.50 -3.98 7.30
N LEU A 89 8.84 -3.86 6.14
CA LEU A 89 7.83 -2.82 5.89
C LEU A 89 6.66 -2.96 6.86
N VAL A 90 6.04 -4.14 6.93
CA VAL A 90 4.84 -4.37 7.76
C VAL A 90 5.13 -4.34 9.26
N LYS A 91 6.39 -4.51 9.68
CA LYS A 91 6.80 -4.33 11.07
C LYS A 91 6.77 -2.85 11.49
N LYS A 92 6.99 -1.92 10.56
CA LYS A 92 7.03 -0.48 10.83
C LYS A 92 5.75 0.24 10.42
N ILE A 93 5.12 -0.21 9.34
CA ILE A 93 3.95 0.44 8.76
C ILE A 93 2.71 -0.38 9.09
N PRO A 94 1.75 0.17 9.86
CA PRO A 94 0.52 -0.53 10.16
C PRO A 94 -0.28 -0.79 8.88
N CYS A 95 -0.70 -2.04 8.73
CA CYS A 95 -1.46 -2.53 7.59
C CYS A 95 -2.86 -2.95 8.04
N TYR A 96 -3.86 -2.64 7.24
CA TYR A 96 -5.26 -2.89 7.56
C TYR A 96 -6.00 -3.51 6.38
N GLU A 97 -6.98 -4.35 6.65
CA GLU A 97 -8.07 -4.62 5.72
C GLU A 97 -9.15 -3.55 5.92
N LEU A 98 -9.50 -2.86 4.83
CA LEU A 98 -10.53 -1.83 4.81
C LEU A 98 -11.72 -2.35 4.02
N GLY A 99 -12.76 -2.73 4.76
CA GLY A 99 -14.09 -2.97 4.23
C GLY A 99 -14.72 -1.62 3.87
N PHE A 100 -15.12 -1.41 2.62
CA PHE A 100 -15.74 -0.16 2.19
C PHE A 100 -17.07 -0.37 1.46
N VAL A 101 -17.95 0.63 1.63
CA VAL A 101 -19.09 0.90 0.76
C VAL A 101 -18.60 1.96 -0.25
N PRO A 102 -18.86 1.82 -1.55
CA PRO A 102 -18.35 2.74 -2.57
C PRO A 102 -19.14 4.06 -2.59
N ASP A 103 -19.10 4.80 -1.49
CA ASP A 103 -19.67 6.14 -1.33
C ASP A 103 -18.64 7.10 -0.71
N GLU A 104 -19.00 8.37 -0.57
CA GLU A 104 -18.08 9.42 -0.11
C GLU A 104 -17.69 9.28 1.37
N SER A 105 -18.43 8.51 2.19
CA SER A 105 -18.16 8.37 3.63
C SER A 105 -16.78 7.74 3.92
N ILE A 106 -16.23 7.00 2.95
CA ILE A 106 -14.89 6.43 3.05
C ILE A 106 -13.78 7.48 3.04
N LEU A 107 -14.02 8.62 2.37
CA LEU A 107 -13.03 9.70 2.25
C LEU A 107 -12.82 10.39 3.60
N ASP A 108 -13.91 10.62 4.34
CA ASP A 108 -13.84 11.19 5.69
C ASP A 108 -13.13 10.25 6.67
N PHE A 109 -13.40 8.94 6.56
CA PHE A 109 -12.77 7.91 7.38
C PHE A 109 -11.25 7.83 7.14
N VAL A 110 -10.81 7.79 5.88
CA VAL A 110 -9.38 7.68 5.55
C VAL A 110 -8.64 9.01 5.78
N GLY A 111 -9.30 10.14 5.56
CA GLY A 111 -8.76 11.48 5.80
C GLY A 111 -8.57 11.85 7.28
N GLY A 112 -8.98 10.99 8.21
CA GLY A 112 -8.86 11.22 9.65
C GLY A 112 -9.83 12.29 10.18
N LYS A 113 -10.95 12.51 9.50
CA LYS A 113 -11.99 13.47 9.91
C LYS A 113 -13.05 12.88 10.84
N ILE A 114 -12.94 11.60 11.20
CA ILE A 114 -13.82 10.89 12.14
C ILE A 114 -12.99 9.90 12.95
#